data_AF-A0A8S3ZL51-F1
#
_entry.id   AF-A0A8S3ZL51-F1
#
_cell.length_a   1.000
_cell.length_b   1.000
_cell.length_c   1.000
_cell.angle_alpha   90.00
_cell.angle_beta   90.00
_cell.angle_gamma   90.00
#
_symmetry.space_group_name_H-M   'P 1'
#
loop_
_entity.id
_entity.type
_entity.pdbx_description
1 polymer ?
#
loop_
_entity_poly.entity_id
_entity_poly.type
_entity_poly.pdbx_seq_one_letter_code
_entity_poly.pdbx_strand_id
1 'polypeptide(L)'
;MNCFTTTDKGMAAVIKVVTIRKSSLWRLLGSIFVLLLVLSSIYLESWKIVTTNIHYIPFGISASVSLGKTQAQDITDAEHLRQIARKVQVAGVNCEALLDGDKNEIKAALSLKTNASIPLMDSFYLNITTNCTDFQKQRGYIMSSLTNEERNFSIAFSVMVYKDAEMVERLLRAIYRPHNVYCIHVDYKSPLEFFRAISAIANCFPNVFIASKRVDVRWGTFTVLEPELICMEELWRYRKWKYFINLTGQEFPLKTNYELVKILTAYNGSVD
;
A
#
# COMPACT_ATOMS: atom_id res chain seq x y z
N MET A 1 -13.72 -12.72 -11.24
CA MET A 1 -12.56 -11.77 -11.27
C MET A 1 -12.84 -10.71 -12.31
N ASN A 2 -12.38 -9.47 -12.11
CA ASN A 2 -12.57 -8.39 -13.09
C ASN A 2 -11.28 -8.15 -13.87
N CYS A 3 -11.38 -8.08 -15.19
CA CYS A 3 -10.28 -7.65 -16.04
C CYS A 3 -10.37 -6.14 -16.27
N PHE A 4 -9.20 -5.53 -16.38
CA PHE A 4 -9.01 -4.10 -16.50
C PHE A 4 -8.24 -3.82 -17.79
N THR A 5 -8.67 -2.84 -18.59
CA THR A 5 -7.97 -2.47 -19.83
C THR A 5 -6.72 -1.64 -19.52
N THR A 6 -5.51 -2.08 -19.86
CA THR A 6 -4.34 -1.20 -19.81
C THR A 6 -4.03 -0.66 -21.20
N THR A 7 -3.73 0.64 -21.30
CA THR A 7 -3.28 1.26 -22.55
C THR A 7 -1.82 0.93 -22.86
N ASP A 8 -1.05 0.48 -21.86
CA ASP A 8 0.40 0.29 -21.96
C ASP A 8 0.81 -1.18 -22.13
N LYS A 9 1.87 -1.46 -22.90
CA LYS A 9 2.25 -2.80 -23.37
C LYS A 9 3.10 -3.64 -22.39
N GLY A 10 3.32 -3.19 -21.16
CA GLY A 10 4.19 -3.90 -20.22
C GLY A 10 3.85 -3.61 -18.77
N MET A 11 2.87 -4.34 -18.23
CA MET A 11 2.65 -4.40 -16.78
C MET A 11 3.14 -5.76 -16.30
N ALA A 12 4.34 -5.79 -15.72
CA ALA A 12 4.81 -6.89 -14.91
C ALA A 12 5.17 -6.29 -13.55
N ALA A 13 4.57 -6.80 -12.49
CA ALA A 13 4.91 -6.40 -11.13
C ALA A 13 5.96 -7.38 -10.57
N VAL A 14 7.05 -6.83 -10.07
CA VAL A 14 7.94 -7.55 -9.14
C VAL A 14 7.76 -6.84 -7.81
N ILE A 15 6.84 -7.34 -7.00
CA ILE A 15 6.62 -6.80 -5.66
C ILE A 15 7.87 -7.12 -4.83
N LYS A 16 8.68 -6.12 -4.53
CA LYS A 16 9.74 -6.22 -3.52
C LYS A 16 9.10 -5.95 -2.16
N VAL A 17 9.19 -6.90 -1.25
CA VAL A 17 8.59 -6.83 0.09
C VAL A 17 9.71 -6.55 1.08
N VAL A 18 9.94 -5.28 1.37
CA VAL A 18 10.94 -4.89 2.37
C VAL A 18 10.30 -4.88 3.75
N THR A 19 10.64 -5.87 4.56
CA THR A 19 10.24 -5.92 5.96
C THR A 19 11.19 -5.12 6.82
N ILE A 20 10.77 -3.92 7.19
CA ILE A 20 11.47 -3.17 8.23
C ILE A 20 10.85 -3.54 9.57
N ARG A 21 11.50 -4.47 10.29
CA ARG A 21 11.11 -4.77 11.67
C ARG A 21 11.34 -3.51 12.51
N LYS A 22 10.26 -2.81 12.87
CA LYS A 22 10.24 -1.73 13.87
C LYS A 22 10.58 -2.32 15.24
N SER A 23 11.82 -2.73 15.47
CA SER A 23 12.24 -3.12 16.82
C SER A 23 12.31 -1.86 17.68
N SER A 24 11.70 -1.91 18.86
CA SER A 24 11.93 -0.93 19.94
C SER A 24 13.42 -0.80 20.29
N LEU A 25 14.24 -1.77 19.85
CA LEU A 25 15.67 -1.81 19.99
C LEU A 25 16.39 -0.67 19.25
N TRP A 26 15.88 -0.04 18.20
CA TRP A 26 16.61 1.09 17.57
C TRP A 26 16.61 2.36 18.43
N ARG A 27 15.56 2.58 19.24
CA ARG A 27 15.53 3.68 20.21
C ARG A 27 16.46 3.40 21.39
N LEU A 28 16.50 2.14 21.83
CA LEU A 28 17.40 1.70 22.89
C LEU A 28 18.84 1.66 22.40
N LEU A 29 19.16 1.09 21.24
CA LEU A 29 20.53 0.99 20.72
C LEU A 29 21.11 2.37 20.36
N GLY A 30 20.36 3.31 19.80
CA GLY A 30 20.88 4.66 19.56
C GLY A 30 21.26 5.40 20.86
N SER A 31 20.39 5.33 21.88
CA SER A 31 20.64 5.97 23.17
C SER A 31 21.59 5.18 24.06
N ILE A 32 21.57 3.85 24.01
CA ILE A 32 22.45 2.93 24.74
C ILE A 32 23.84 2.92 24.11
N PHE A 33 24.01 3.05 22.80
CA PHE A 33 25.35 3.12 22.19
C PHE A 33 26.03 4.44 22.53
N VAL A 34 25.29 5.56 22.58
CA VAL A 34 25.79 6.84 23.08
C VAL A 34 26.04 6.78 24.60
N LEU A 35 25.14 6.18 25.40
CA LEU A 35 25.38 5.97 26.83
C LEU A 35 26.54 5.00 27.10
N LEU A 36 26.71 3.93 26.33
CA LEU A 36 27.79 2.95 26.49
C LEU A 36 29.14 3.52 26.06
N LEU A 37 29.19 4.40 25.06
CA LEU A 37 30.41 5.13 24.69
C LEU A 37 30.77 6.21 25.73
N VAL A 38 29.77 6.83 26.37
CA VAL A 38 29.99 7.80 27.46
C VAL A 38 30.34 7.09 28.78
N LEU A 39 29.77 5.91 29.04
CA LEU A 39 30.01 5.13 30.26
C LEU A 39 31.27 4.26 30.20
N SER A 40 31.75 3.89 28.99
CA SER A 40 33.03 3.16 28.83
C SER A 40 34.26 4.03 29.08
N SER A 41 34.09 5.34 29.25
CA SER A 41 35.16 6.28 29.59
C SER A 41 35.24 6.63 31.09
N ILE A 42 34.39 6.06 31.97
CA ILE A 42 34.31 6.53 33.38
C ILE A 42 34.51 5.46 34.47
N TYR A 43 34.42 4.15 34.25
CA TYR A 43 34.71 3.20 35.35
C TYR A 43 35.48 1.95 34.91
N LEU A 44 36.81 2.03 35.03
CA LEU A 44 37.63 0.93 35.51
C LEU A 44 37.50 0.93 37.03
N GLU A 45 36.81 -0.07 37.59
CA GLU A 45 37.23 -0.85 38.76
C GLU A 45 36.06 -1.68 39.28
N SER A 46 36.28 -3.00 39.29
CA SER A 46 35.92 -3.94 40.34
C SER A 46 34.47 -3.94 40.87
N TRP A 47 33.76 -5.07 40.72
CA TRP A 47 33.42 -6.00 41.82
C TRP A 47 32.48 -7.12 41.35
N LYS A 48 32.61 -8.26 42.04
CA LYS A 48 32.02 -9.58 41.80
C LYS A 48 30.60 -9.73 42.36
N ILE A 49 29.82 -10.62 41.71
CA ILE A 49 28.84 -11.62 42.22
C ILE A 49 27.68 -11.10 43.10
N VAL A 50 26.42 -11.41 42.72
CA VAL A 50 25.43 -12.20 43.52
C VAL A 50 24.28 -12.65 42.60
N THR A 51 24.01 -13.96 42.59
CA THR A 51 22.80 -14.61 42.07
C THR A 51 21.73 -14.66 43.15
N THR A 52 20.48 -14.26 42.87
CA THR A 52 19.30 -14.75 43.61
C THR A 52 18.02 -14.62 42.78
N ASN A 53 17.18 -15.64 42.94
CA ASN A 53 15.89 -15.91 42.31
C ASN A 53 14.84 -14.81 42.51
N ILE A 54 13.95 -14.61 41.52
CA ILE A 54 12.67 -13.95 41.72
C ILE A 54 11.54 -14.84 41.20
N HIS A 55 10.57 -15.02 42.09
CA HIS A 55 9.36 -15.82 42.00
C HIS A 55 8.38 -15.37 40.89
N TYR A 56 7.69 -16.37 40.36
CA TYR A 56 6.48 -16.25 39.53
C TYR A 56 5.33 -15.60 40.30
N ILE A 57 4.62 -14.67 39.65
CA ILE A 57 3.28 -14.19 40.03
C ILE A 57 2.37 -14.36 38.80
N PRO A 58 1.25 -15.10 38.87
CA PRO A 58 0.32 -15.20 37.77
C PRO A 58 -0.67 -14.04 37.80
N PHE A 59 -0.65 -13.18 36.78
CA PHE A 59 -1.75 -12.25 36.53
C PHE A 59 -2.78 -12.94 35.64
N GLY A 60 -3.91 -13.31 36.25
CA GLY A 60 -5.13 -13.63 35.52
C GLY A 60 -5.73 -12.35 34.94
N ILE A 61 -5.78 -12.26 33.62
CA ILE A 61 -6.66 -11.33 32.92
C ILE A 61 -7.63 -12.19 32.11
N SER A 62 -8.88 -12.17 32.56
CA SER A 62 -10.02 -12.59 31.76
C SER A 62 -10.08 -11.65 30.54
N ALA A 63 -9.74 -12.18 29.36
CA ALA A 63 -10.00 -11.52 28.10
C ALA A 63 -11.21 -12.21 27.46
N SER A 64 -12.40 -11.68 27.72
CA SER A 64 -13.54 -11.87 26.85
C SER A 64 -13.29 -11.12 25.54
N VAL A 65 -12.78 -11.84 24.52
CA VAL A 65 -12.81 -11.37 23.14
C VAL A 65 -13.75 -12.28 22.37
N SER A 66 -15.03 -11.91 22.35
CA SER A 66 -15.95 -12.33 21.32
C SER A 66 -16.31 -11.11 20.48
N LEU A 67 -16.11 -11.25 19.16
CA LEU A 67 -17.04 -10.83 18.11
C LEU A 67 -16.40 -11.17 16.75
N GLY A 68 -16.56 -12.44 16.36
CA GLY A 68 -16.54 -12.80 14.94
C GLY A 68 -17.67 -12.06 14.21
N LYS A 69 -17.44 -11.70 12.95
CA LYS A 69 -18.45 -11.04 12.11
C LYS A 69 -19.72 -11.89 12.04
N THR A 70 -20.88 -11.24 12.00
CA THR A 70 -22.16 -11.92 11.77
C THR A 70 -22.34 -12.27 10.29
N GLN A 71 -22.99 -13.40 10.00
CA GLN A 71 -23.27 -13.86 8.63
C GLN A 71 -24.02 -12.81 7.79
N ALA A 72 -24.84 -11.96 8.42
CA ALA A 72 -25.52 -10.85 7.78
C ALA A 72 -24.55 -9.75 7.29
N GLN A 73 -23.49 -9.46 8.06
CA GLN A 73 -22.48 -8.47 7.67
C GLN A 73 -21.66 -8.96 6.46
N ASP A 74 -21.32 -10.24 6.43
CA ASP A 74 -20.58 -10.83 5.30
C ASP A 74 -21.40 -10.81 3.99
N ILE A 75 -22.73 -11.02 4.07
CA ILE A 75 -23.64 -10.90 2.93
C ILE A 75 -23.66 -9.45 2.42
N THR A 76 -23.77 -8.46 3.31
CA THR A 76 -23.78 -7.03 2.92
C THR A 76 -22.45 -6.58 2.31
N ASP A 77 -21.32 -7.04 2.85
CA ASP A 77 -19.99 -6.73 2.33
C ASP A 77 -19.82 -7.33 0.91
N ALA A 78 -20.32 -8.56 0.68
CA ALA A 78 -20.25 -9.22 -0.62
C ALA A 78 -21.10 -8.52 -1.69
N GLU A 79 -22.32 -8.08 -1.35
CA GLU A 79 -23.17 -7.30 -2.26
C GLU A 79 -22.55 -5.94 -2.60
N HIS A 80 -22.00 -5.26 -1.60
CA HIS A 80 -21.30 -4.00 -1.80
C HIS A 80 -20.10 -4.15 -2.74
N LEU A 81 -19.29 -5.19 -2.56
CA LEU A 81 -18.15 -5.48 -3.44
C LEU A 81 -18.59 -5.84 -4.87
N ARG A 82 -19.71 -6.56 -5.04
CA ARG A 82 -20.28 -6.79 -6.38
C ARG A 82 -20.71 -5.49 -7.05
N GLN A 83 -21.28 -4.55 -6.30
CA GLN A 83 -21.65 -3.24 -6.83
C GLN A 83 -20.42 -2.43 -7.25
N ILE A 84 -19.35 -2.45 -6.44
CA ILE A 84 -18.07 -1.83 -6.80
C ILE A 84 -17.50 -2.49 -8.07
N ALA A 85 -17.47 -3.82 -8.11
CA ALA A 85 -16.94 -4.59 -9.23
C ALA A 85 -17.61 -4.22 -10.56
N ARG A 86 -18.93 -4.03 -10.58
CA ARG A 86 -19.68 -3.63 -11.78
C ARG A 86 -19.27 -2.26 -12.33
N LYS A 87 -18.86 -1.31 -11.47
CA LYS A 87 -18.44 0.04 -11.91
C LYS A 87 -17.11 0.05 -12.64
N VAL A 88 -16.29 -0.97 -12.44
CA VAL A 88 -14.92 -1.03 -12.95
C VAL A 88 -14.74 -2.12 -14.02
N GLN A 89 -15.82 -2.84 -14.35
CA GLN A 89 -15.79 -3.88 -15.36
C GLN A 89 -15.69 -3.28 -16.76
N VAL A 90 -14.86 -3.89 -17.62
CA VAL A 90 -14.77 -3.54 -19.03
C VAL A 90 -15.99 -4.10 -19.75
N ALA A 91 -16.76 -3.23 -20.41
CA ALA A 91 -17.94 -3.64 -21.17
C ALA A 91 -17.53 -4.47 -22.39
N GLY A 92 -18.32 -5.49 -22.73
CA GLY A 92 -18.11 -6.31 -23.92
C GLY A 92 -16.95 -7.31 -23.84
N VAL A 93 -16.43 -7.59 -22.63
CA VAL A 93 -15.39 -8.61 -22.41
C VAL A 93 -15.83 -9.56 -21.29
N ASN A 94 -15.80 -10.87 -21.55
CA ASN A 94 -15.95 -11.85 -20.49
C ASN A 94 -14.61 -12.06 -19.78
N CYS A 95 -14.46 -11.40 -18.63
CA CYS A 95 -13.24 -11.40 -17.85
C CYS A 95 -12.87 -12.79 -17.31
N GLU A 96 -13.86 -13.63 -16.98
CA GLU A 96 -13.63 -14.98 -16.46
C GLU A 96 -13.02 -15.86 -17.55
N ALA A 97 -13.69 -15.95 -18.69
CA ALA A 97 -13.19 -16.68 -19.85
C ALA A 97 -11.83 -16.15 -20.34
N LEU A 98 -11.61 -14.83 -20.30
CA LEU A 98 -10.32 -14.23 -20.64
C LEU A 98 -9.19 -14.71 -19.71
N LEU A 99 -9.44 -14.77 -18.39
CA LEU A 99 -8.44 -15.21 -17.40
C LEU A 99 -8.22 -16.73 -17.44
N ASP A 100 -9.24 -17.49 -17.83
CA ASP A 100 -9.15 -18.93 -18.07
C ASP A 100 -8.42 -19.26 -19.38
N GLY A 101 -8.04 -18.25 -20.15
CA GLY A 101 -7.25 -18.41 -21.37
C GLY A 101 -8.08 -18.75 -22.61
N ASP A 102 -9.38 -18.43 -22.62
CA ASP A 102 -10.23 -18.61 -23.80
C ASP A 102 -9.69 -17.81 -24.99
N LYS A 103 -9.33 -18.51 -26.06
CA LYS A 103 -8.69 -17.91 -27.24
C LYS A 103 -9.59 -16.93 -27.98
N ASN A 104 -10.91 -17.14 -27.95
CA ASN A 104 -11.87 -16.26 -28.62
C ASN A 104 -12.00 -14.94 -27.86
N GLU A 105 -12.11 -15.00 -26.53
CA GLU A 105 -12.12 -13.81 -25.67
C GLU A 105 -10.78 -13.07 -25.70
N ILE A 106 -9.64 -13.77 -25.73
CA ILE A 106 -8.33 -13.13 -25.93
C ILE A 106 -8.32 -12.35 -27.25
N LYS A 107 -8.82 -12.94 -28.34
CA LYS A 107 -8.89 -12.27 -29.65
C LYS A 107 -9.85 -11.07 -29.62
N ALA A 108 -10.99 -11.19 -28.96
CA ALA A 108 -11.96 -10.10 -28.79
C ALA A 108 -11.39 -8.95 -27.92
N ALA A 109 -10.69 -9.26 -26.83
CA ALA A 109 -10.03 -8.26 -26.00
C ALA A 109 -8.92 -7.52 -26.78
N LEU A 110 -8.19 -8.22 -27.65
CA LEU A 110 -7.17 -7.62 -28.50
C LEU A 110 -7.75 -6.65 -29.53
N SER A 111 -8.95 -6.92 -30.07
CA SER A 111 -9.61 -5.99 -31.01
C SER A 111 -10.19 -4.74 -30.33
N LEU A 112 -10.42 -4.78 -29.01
CA LEU A 112 -10.79 -3.59 -28.24
C LEU A 112 -9.60 -2.65 -28.02
N LYS A 113 -8.38 -3.19 -27.93
CA LYS A 113 -7.15 -2.38 -27.79
C LYS A 113 -6.94 -1.41 -28.96
N THR A 114 -7.38 -1.77 -30.16
CA THR A 114 -7.27 -0.91 -31.35
C THR A 114 -8.31 0.20 -31.41
N ASN A 115 -9.42 0.06 -30.67
CA ASN A 115 -10.49 1.04 -30.56
C ASN A 115 -10.46 1.80 -29.22
N ALA A 116 -9.33 1.73 -28.49
CA ALA A 116 -9.26 2.16 -27.10
C ALA A 116 -9.69 3.63 -26.94
N SER A 117 -10.59 3.83 -25.97
CA SER A 117 -11.06 5.15 -25.55
C SER A 117 -9.89 6.06 -25.20
N ILE A 118 -10.08 7.36 -25.44
CA ILE A 118 -9.11 8.41 -25.11
C ILE A 118 -8.76 8.29 -23.61
N PRO A 119 -7.47 8.20 -23.23
CA PRO A 119 -7.05 8.17 -21.83
C PRO A 119 -7.62 9.35 -21.05
N LEU A 120 -7.96 9.13 -19.77
CA LEU A 120 -8.45 10.21 -18.93
C LEU A 120 -7.35 11.25 -18.72
N MET A 121 -7.64 12.51 -19.05
CA MET A 121 -6.71 13.62 -18.89
C MET A 121 -6.50 13.98 -17.42
N ASP A 122 -5.35 14.55 -17.06
CA ASP A 122 -5.08 14.99 -15.69
C ASP A 122 -6.13 15.99 -15.15
N SER A 123 -6.65 16.87 -16.03
CA SER A 123 -7.70 17.83 -15.69
C SER A 123 -9.03 17.19 -15.29
N PHE A 124 -9.31 15.97 -15.77
CA PHE A 124 -10.48 15.20 -15.34
C PHE A 124 -10.40 14.93 -13.84
N TYR A 125 -9.22 14.53 -13.34
CA TYR A 125 -9.01 14.23 -11.93
C TYR A 125 -9.16 15.48 -11.06
N LEU A 126 -8.62 16.62 -11.49
CA LEU A 126 -8.78 17.89 -10.77
C LEU A 126 -10.26 18.27 -10.56
N ASN A 127 -11.11 18.00 -11.55
CA ASN A 127 -12.53 18.30 -11.48
C ASN A 127 -13.27 17.33 -10.55
N ILE A 128 -13.10 16.02 -10.74
CA ILE A 128 -13.88 15.03 -9.99
C ILE A 128 -13.49 14.92 -8.51
N THR A 129 -12.26 15.29 -8.14
CA THR A 129 -11.80 15.27 -6.74
C THR A 129 -12.27 16.48 -5.93
N THR A 130 -12.99 17.43 -6.53
CA THR A 130 -13.60 18.55 -5.79
C THR A 130 -14.61 18.07 -4.74
N ASN A 131 -15.29 16.95 -5.00
CA ASN A 131 -16.10 16.22 -4.03
C ASN A 131 -15.51 14.83 -3.80
N CYS A 132 -14.73 14.68 -2.73
CA CYS A 132 -14.04 13.43 -2.44
C CYS A 132 -14.98 12.26 -2.14
N THR A 133 -16.13 12.50 -1.51
CA THR A 133 -17.11 11.44 -1.23
C THR A 133 -17.67 10.86 -2.52
N ASP A 134 -18.01 11.74 -3.47
CA ASP A 134 -18.50 11.32 -4.78
C ASP A 134 -17.40 10.66 -5.60
N PHE A 135 -16.19 11.22 -5.60
CA PHE A 135 -15.02 10.62 -6.24
C PHE A 135 -14.79 9.17 -5.76
N GLN A 136 -14.69 8.96 -4.45
CA GLN A 136 -14.48 7.65 -3.84
C GLN A 136 -15.58 6.66 -4.26
N LYS A 137 -16.85 7.08 -4.20
CA LYS A 137 -18.01 6.24 -4.52
C LYS A 137 -18.10 5.93 -6.02
N GLN A 138 -17.89 6.91 -6.88
CA GLN A 138 -18.00 6.75 -8.34
C GLN A 138 -16.85 5.92 -8.89
N ARG A 139 -15.63 6.19 -8.44
CA ARG A 139 -14.44 5.43 -8.85
C ARG A 139 -14.40 4.02 -8.26
N GLY A 140 -15.18 3.73 -7.21
CA GLY A 140 -15.31 2.39 -6.65
C GLY A 140 -14.20 2.04 -5.67
N TYR A 141 -13.83 2.98 -4.80
CA TYR A 141 -12.88 2.71 -3.71
C TYR A 141 -13.53 1.86 -2.61
N ILE A 142 -12.75 0.91 -2.08
CA ILE A 142 -13.16 0.11 -0.93
C ILE A 142 -12.80 0.90 0.34
N MET A 143 -13.80 1.57 0.92
CA MET A 143 -13.64 2.47 2.06
C MET A 143 -13.79 1.77 3.43
N SER A 144 -14.07 0.47 3.45
CA SER A 144 -14.21 -0.34 4.67
C SER A 144 -13.12 -1.42 4.77
N SER A 145 -12.87 -1.92 5.99
CA SER A 145 -12.06 -3.12 6.19
C SER A 145 -12.94 -4.36 5.99
N LEU A 146 -12.66 -5.15 4.96
CA LEU A 146 -13.49 -6.30 4.58
C LEU A 146 -13.34 -7.49 5.54
N THR A 147 -12.25 -7.58 6.28
CA THR A 147 -12.01 -8.62 7.29
C THR A 147 -11.34 -8.05 8.54
N ASN A 148 -11.45 -8.75 9.68
CA ASN A 148 -10.73 -8.37 10.90
C ASN A 148 -9.22 -8.62 10.76
N GLU A 149 -8.85 -9.63 9.99
CA GLU A 149 -7.48 -10.00 9.63
C GLU A 149 -6.80 -8.84 8.90
N GLU A 150 -7.42 -8.31 7.85
CA GLU A 150 -6.90 -7.13 7.14
C GLU A 150 -6.83 -5.92 8.08
N ARG A 151 -7.89 -5.64 8.84
CA ARG A 151 -7.92 -4.50 9.78
C ARG A 151 -6.75 -4.51 10.77
N ASN A 152 -6.34 -5.70 11.22
CA ASN A 152 -5.27 -5.90 12.19
C ASN A 152 -3.88 -6.06 11.55
N PHE A 153 -3.77 -5.98 10.22
CA PHE A 153 -2.54 -6.13 9.46
C PHE A 153 -2.38 -4.96 8.48
N SER A 154 -1.93 -3.82 9.00
CA SER A 154 -1.66 -2.62 8.21
C SER A 154 -0.37 -2.77 7.40
N ILE A 155 -0.41 -2.34 6.14
CA ILE A 155 0.71 -2.32 5.19
C ILE A 155 1.01 -0.87 4.80
N ALA A 156 2.29 -0.53 4.70
CA ALA A 156 2.74 0.75 4.17
C ALA A 156 3.16 0.59 2.71
N PHE A 157 2.69 1.48 1.85
CA PHE A 157 3.05 1.52 0.44
C PHE A 157 3.80 2.80 0.11
N SER A 158 4.91 2.68 -0.63
CA SER A 158 5.57 3.79 -1.31
C SER A 158 5.29 3.65 -2.80
N VAL A 159 4.67 4.65 -3.41
CA VAL A 159 4.31 4.62 -4.84
C VAL A 159 5.06 5.74 -5.57
N MET A 160 6.05 5.37 -6.38
CA MET A 160 6.81 6.31 -7.20
C MET A 160 6.12 6.50 -8.55
N VAL A 161 5.77 7.74 -8.90
CA VAL A 161 5.00 8.05 -10.11
C VAL A 161 5.61 9.21 -10.87
N TYR A 162 5.51 9.17 -12.20
CA TYR A 162 6.04 10.23 -13.06
C TYR A 162 5.12 10.64 -14.23
N LYS A 163 4.10 9.84 -14.56
CA LYS A 163 3.13 10.10 -15.64
C LYS A 163 1.85 9.26 -15.46
N ASP A 164 0.89 9.45 -16.37
CA ASP A 164 -0.33 8.64 -16.54
C ASP A 164 -1.21 8.58 -15.28
N ALA A 165 -1.88 9.70 -14.95
CA ALA A 165 -2.69 9.79 -13.72
C ALA A 165 -3.80 8.74 -13.64
N GLU A 166 -4.33 8.32 -14.79
CA GLU A 166 -5.29 7.22 -14.85
C GLU A 166 -4.70 5.91 -14.32
N MET A 167 -3.48 5.55 -14.72
CA MET A 167 -2.84 4.32 -14.27
C MET A 167 -2.53 4.38 -12.78
N VAL A 168 -2.06 5.54 -12.31
CA VAL A 168 -1.80 5.78 -10.89
C VAL A 168 -3.07 5.64 -10.06
N GLU A 169 -4.18 6.26 -10.47
CA GLU A 169 -5.46 6.17 -9.78
C GLU A 169 -6.00 4.74 -9.75
N ARG A 170 -5.82 3.99 -10.85
CA ARG A 170 -6.26 2.60 -10.93
C ARG A 170 -5.44 1.69 -10.04
N LEU A 171 -4.11 1.89 -9.99
CA LEU A 171 -3.24 1.21 -9.05
C LEU A 171 -3.66 1.52 -7.62
N LEU A 172 -3.78 2.80 -7.27
CA LEU A 172 -4.17 3.25 -5.93
C LEU A 172 -5.51 2.60 -5.53
N ARG A 173 -6.53 2.67 -6.38
CA ARG A 173 -7.83 2.01 -6.13
C ARG A 173 -7.71 0.51 -5.88
N ALA A 174 -6.85 -0.18 -6.63
CA ALA A 174 -6.69 -1.63 -6.50
C ALA A 174 -6.07 -2.02 -5.14
N ILE A 175 -5.08 -1.24 -4.67
CA ILE A 175 -4.36 -1.50 -3.42
C ILE A 175 -4.95 -0.78 -2.19
N TYR A 176 -5.80 0.23 -2.38
CA TYR A 176 -6.28 1.10 -1.31
C TYR A 176 -7.13 0.35 -0.28
N ARG A 177 -6.80 0.52 0.99
CA ARG A 177 -7.62 0.14 2.14
C ARG A 177 -7.49 1.20 3.24
N PRO A 178 -8.55 1.46 4.02
CA PRO A 178 -8.55 2.53 5.04
C PRO A 178 -7.59 2.27 6.21
N HIS A 179 -7.15 1.03 6.43
CA HIS A 179 -6.23 0.66 7.52
C HIS A 179 -4.74 0.65 7.10
N ASN A 180 -4.45 0.72 5.79
CA ASN A 180 -3.11 0.83 5.25
C ASN A 180 -2.66 2.30 5.21
N VAL A 181 -1.42 2.56 4.83
CA VAL A 181 -0.91 3.93 4.65
C VAL A 181 -0.08 4.02 3.36
N TYR A 182 -0.21 5.14 2.65
CA TYR A 182 0.34 5.31 1.31
C TYR A 182 1.11 6.62 1.23
N CYS A 183 2.39 6.53 0.86
CA CYS A 183 3.20 7.66 0.44
C CYS A 183 3.32 7.63 -1.08
N ILE A 184 2.97 8.72 -1.74
CA ILE A 184 3.13 8.86 -3.19
C ILE A 184 4.24 9.87 -3.45
N HIS A 185 5.30 9.44 -4.11
CA HIS A 185 6.35 10.33 -4.60
C HIS A 185 6.11 10.65 -6.06
N VAL A 186 6.01 11.94 -6.38
CA VAL A 186 5.86 12.44 -7.75
C VAL A 186 7.21 13.01 -8.21
N ASP A 187 7.78 12.46 -9.28
CA ASP A 187 9.06 12.93 -9.85
C ASP A 187 9.01 14.44 -10.07
N TYR A 188 10.10 15.12 -9.72
CA TYR A 188 10.25 16.57 -9.88
C TYR A 188 10.04 17.03 -11.34
N LYS A 189 10.46 16.21 -12.32
CA LYS A 189 10.34 16.51 -13.75
C LYS A 189 8.94 16.33 -14.31
N SER A 190 8.03 15.69 -13.57
CA SER A 190 6.67 15.49 -14.06
C SER A 190 5.97 16.82 -14.30
N PRO A 191 5.08 16.90 -15.32
CA PRO A 191 4.29 18.09 -15.59
C PRO A 191 3.56 18.58 -14.33
N LEU A 192 3.42 19.89 -14.18
CA LEU A 192 2.75 20.49 -13.02
C LEU A 192 1.30 20.02 -12.91
N GLU A 193 0.60 19.88 -14.03
CA GLU A 193 -0.78 19.40 -14.06
C GLU A 193 -0.91 17.97 -13.54
N PHE A 194 0.02 17.08 -13.93
CA PHE A 194 0.09 15.73 -13.37
C PHE A 194 0.30 15.75 -11.86
N PHE A 195 1.25 16.55 -11.37
CA PHE A 195 1.49 16.70 -9.93
C PHE A 195 0.22 17.19 -9.20
N ARG A 196 -0.51 18.16 -9.75
CA ARG A 196 -1.76 18.66 -9.19
C ARG A 196 -2.85 17.58 -9.18
N ALA A 197 -2.99 16.81 -10.26
CA ALA A 197 -3.95 15.73 -10.35
C ALA A 197 -3.70 14.64 -9.29
N ILE A 198 -2.46 14.16 -9.17
CA ILE A 198 -2.09 13.17 -8.16
C ILE A 198 -2.27 13.72 -6.74
N SER A 199 -1.91 14.99 -6.50
CA SER A 199 -2.14 15.65 -5.21
C SER A 199 -3.62 15.74 -4.86
N ALA A 200 -4.47 16.09 -5.83
CA ALA A 200 -5.91 16.19 -5.63
C ALA A 200 -6.55 14.82 -5.33
N ILE A 201 -6.09 13.75 -6.00
CA ILE A 201 -6.49 12.38 -5.68
C ILE A 201 -6.05 12.00 -4.26
N ALA A 202 -4.78 12.24 -3.89
CA ALA A 202 -4.25 11.92 -2.57
C ALA A 202 -5.03 12.62 -1.45
N ASN A 203 -5.35 13.91 -1.63
CA ASN A 203 -6.11 14.70 -0.67
C ASN A 203 -7.53 14.18 -0.40
N CYS A 204 -8.06 13.31 -1.25
CA CYS A 204 -9.33 12.64 -0.99
C CYS A 204 -9.24 11.47 -0.01
N PHE A 205 -8.07 11.13 0.52
CA PHE A 205 -7.93 10.04 1.48
C PHE A 205 -7.10 10.47 2.69
N PRO A 206 -7.52 10.13 3.93
CA PRO A 206 -6.83 10.56 5.14
C PRO A 206 -5.49 9.84 5.38
N ASN A 207 -5.27 8.71 4.70
CA ASN A 207 -4.12 7.82 4.83
C ASN A 207 -3.26 7.73 3.56
N VAL A 208 -3.47 8.64 2.61
CA VAL A 208 -2.65 8.82 1.41
C VAL A 208 -2.06 10.22 1.47
N PHE A 209 -0.76 10.36 1.23
CA PHE A 209 -0.10 11.67 1.19
C PHE A 209 0.97 11.72 0.11
N ILE A 210 1.25 12.94 -0.36
CA ILE A 210 2.37 13.21 -1.27
C ILE A 210 3.64 13.41 -0.43
N ALA A 211 4.74 12.79 -0.84
CA ALA A 211 6.05 12.96 -0.21
C ALA A 211 6.43 14.45 -0.17
N SER A 212 6.97 14.92 0.96
CA SER A 212 7.27 16.34 1.15
C SER A 212 8.37 16.87 0.22
N LYS A 213 9.31 15.99 -0.16
CA LYS A 213 10.41 16.30 -1.07
C LYS A 213 10.24 15.57 -2.41
N ARG A 214 10.24 16.34 -3.50
CA ARG A 214 10.30 15.82 -4.87
C ARG A 214 11.75 15.70 -5.32
N VAL A 215 12.05 14.62 -6.03
CA VAL A 215 13.40 14.28 -6.52
C VAL A 215 13.35 14.24 -8.04
N ASP A 216 14.36 14.78 -8.70
CA ASP A 216 14.59 14.57 -10.13
C ASP A 216 15.25 13.20 -10.32
N VAL A 217 14.45 12.19 -10.66
CA VAL A 217 14.93 10.81 -10.73
C VAL A 217 15.63 10.55 -12.05
N ARG A 218 16.94 10.35 -12.00
CA ARG A 218 17.80 10.04 -13.16
C ARG A 218 18.15 8.55 -13.15
N TRP A 219 17.73 7.85 -14.21
CA TRP A 219 18.00 6.43 -14.37
C TRP A 219 19.50 6.12 -14.29
N GLY A 220 19.85 5.00 -13.64
CA GLY A 220 21.25 4.58 -13.44
C GLY A 220 21.99 5.36 -12.35
N THR A 221 21.32 6.22 -11.58
CA THR A 221 21.93 6.99 -10.48
C THR A 221 21.26 6.69 -9.14
N PHE A 222 21.87 7.14 -8.04
CA PHE A 222 21.31 7.02 -6.69
C PHE A 222 19.90 7.63 -6.55
N THR A 223 19.56 8.62 -7.36
CA THR A 223 18.26 9.29 -7.32
C THR A 223 17.07 8.37 -7.61
N VAL A 224 17.30 7.15 -8.12
CA VAL A 224 16.26 6.10 -8.23
C VAL A 224 15.82 5.60 -6.86
N LEU A 225 16.72 5.55 -5.87
CA LEU A 225 16.44 5.06 -4.51
C LEU A 225 15.97 6.16 -3.56
N GLU A 226 16.38 7.41 -3.80
CA GLU A 226 16.07 8.55 -2.92
C GLU A 226 14.56 8.75 -2.65
N PRO A 227 13.65 8.68 -3.64
CA PRO A 227 12.20 8.72 -3.40
C PRO A 227 11.69 7.69 -2.40
N GLU A 228 12.20 6.45 -2.48
CA GLU A 228 11.80 5.35 -1.61
C GLU A 228 12.24 5.63 -0.18
N LEU A 229 13.47 6.11 0.01
CA LEU A 229 14.00 6.49 1.33
C LEU A 229 13.19 7.62 1.97
N ILE A 230 12.82 8.65 1.20
CA ILE A 230 11.95 9.75 1.66
C ILE A 230 10.61 9.19 2.13
N CYS A 231 9.96 8.37 1.30
CA CYS A 231 8.69 7.77 1.67
C CYS A 231 8.82 6.84 2.89
N MET A 232 9.89 6.04 2.99
CA MET A 232 10.15 5.19 4.15
C MET A 232 10.26 6.02 5.44
N GLU A 233 10.99 7.14 5.41
CA GLU A 233 11.13 8.05 6.54
C GLU A 233 9.78 8.63 6.99
N GLU A 234 8.99 9.13 6.04
CA GLU A 234 7.69 9.73 6.34
C GLU A 234 6.68 8.69 6.83
N LEU A 235 6.65 7.51 6.19
CA LEU A 235 5.84 6.37 6.61
C LEU A 235 6.27 5.86 8.01
N TRP A 236 7.52 6.04 8.42
CA TRP A 236 8.01 5.59 9.72
C TRP A 236 7.20 6.16 10.89
N ARG A 237 6.66 7.37 10.72
CA ARG A 237 5.81 8.08 11.70
C ARG A 237 4.54 7.30 12.03
N TYR A 238 4.01 6.52 11.08
CA TYR A 238 2.85 5.66 11.25
C TYR A 238 3.26 4.33 11.91
N ARG A 239 2.94 4.14 13.19
CA ARG A 239 3.48 3.00 13.97
C ARG A 239 2.81 1.65 13.75
N LYS A 240 1.65 1.62 13.09
CA LYS A 240 0.78 0.42 13.03
C LYS A 240 1.11 -0.55 11.90
N TRP A 241 1.76 -0.10 10.83
CA TRP A 241 2.06 -0.96 9.69
C TRP A 241 3.17 -1.97 10.01
N LYS A 242 3.08 -3.14 9.38
CA LYS A 242 3.97 -4.29 9.62
C LYS A 242 4.99 -4.52 8.50
N TYR A 243 4.59 -4.25 7.25
CA TYR A 243 5.42 -4.42 6.06
C TYR A 243 5.41 -3.15 5.22
N PHE A 244 6.52 -2.90 4.53
CA PHE A 244 6.67 -1.84 3.55
C PHE A 244 6.77 -2.47 2.16
N ILE A 245 6.04 -1.90 1.21
CA ILE A 245 6.06 -2.33 -0.19
C ILE A 245 6.27 -1.10 -1.05
N ASN A 246 7.34 -1.09 -1.85
CA ASN A 246 7.54 -0.08 -2.88
C ASN A 246 6.87 -0.53 -4.18
N LEU A 247 6.28 0.43 -4.88
CA LEU A 247 5.61 0.25 -6.17
C LEU A 247 5.95 1.42 -7.08
N THR A 248 5.79 1.21 -8.38
CA THR A 248 5.80 2.25 -9.40
C THR A 248 4.39 2.44 -9.98
N GLY A 249 4.11 3.63 -10.54
CA GLY A 249 2.80 3.96 -11.11
C GLY A 249 2.33 3.09 -12.29
N GLN A 250 3.20 2.21 -12.81
CA GLN A 250 2.90 1.30 -13.93
C GLN A 250 2.78 -0.17 -13.49
N GLU A 251 2.87 -0.47 -12.19
CA GLU A 251 2.63 -1.81 -11.66
C GLU A 251 1.14 -2.04 -11.37
N PHE A 252 0.75 -3.32 -11.23
CA PHE A 252 -0.61 -3.68 -10.86
C PHE A 252 -0.64 -4.96 -10.00
N PRO A 253 -1.46 -5.00 -8.94
CA PRO A 253 -1.51 -6.17 -8.07
C PRO A 253 -2.16 -7.37 -8.75
N LEU A 254 -1.55 -8.55 -8.56
CA LEU A 254 -2.10 -9.86 -8.96
C LEU A 254 -2.79 -10.61 -7.81
N LYS A 255 -2.75 -10.02 -6.61
CA LYS A 255 -3.32 -10.56 -5.38
C LYS A 255 -4.19 -9.50 -4.73
N THR A 256 -5.27 -9.94 -4.10
CA THR A 256 -6.10 -9.08 -3.26
C THR A 256 -5.35 -8.67 -1.99
N ASN A 257 -5.80 -7.61 -1.33
CA ASN A 257 -5.22 -7.20 -0.04
C ASN A 257 -5.31 -8.32 1.02
N TYR A 258 -6.40 -9.11 1.03
CA TYR A 258 -6.53 -10.25 1.93
C TYR A 258 -5.48 -11.35 1.65
N GLU A 259 -5.28 -11.73 0.38
CA GLU A 259 -4.23 -12.68 0.01
C GLU A 259 -2.84 -12.15 0.36
N LEU A 260 -2.59 -10.86 0.11
CA LEU A 260 -1.33 -10.21 0.47
C LEU A 260 -1.10 -10.27 1.99
N VAL A 261 -2.11 -9.95 2.80
CA VAL A 261 -2.04 -10.09 4.27
C VAL A 261 -1.72 -11.52 4.69
N LYS A 262 -2.30 -12.54 4.04
CA LYS A 262 -2.00 -13.95 4.33
C LYS A 262 -0.55 -14.31 3.99
N ILE A 263 -0.06 -13.90 2.82
CA ILE A 263 1.33 -14.13 2.38
C ILE A 263 2.30 -13.47 3.36
N LEU A 264 2.11 -12.18 3.66
CA LEU A 264 2.99 -11.43 4.57
C LEU A 264 2.92 -11.92 6.01
N THR A 265 1.77 -12.44 6.44
CA THR A 265 1.65 -13.12 7.73
C THR A 265 2.50 -14.38 7.75
N ALA A 266 2.50 -15.18 6.68
CA ALA A 266 3.33 -16.37 6.57
C ALA A 266 4.83 -16.06 6.54
N TYR A 267 5.24 -14.90 6.01
CA TYR A 267 6.64 -14.44 6.04
C TYR A 267 7.15 -14.14 7.46
N ASN A 268 6.25 -13.94 8.44
CA ASN A 268 6.57 -13.85 9.86
C ASN A 268 7.73 -12.89 10.22
N GLY A 269 7.79 -11.73 9.56
CA GLY A 269 8.82 -10.71 9.78
C GLY A 269 10.06 -10.82 8.89
N SER A 270 10.09 -11.78 7.96
CA SER A 270 11.16 -11.93 6.96
C SER A 270 11.00 -10.93 5.82
N VAL A 271 12.12 -10.56 5.20
CA VAL A 271 12.20 -9.71 3.99
C VAL A 271 12.21 -10.60 2.74
N ASP A 272 11.60 -10.13 1.64
CA ASP A 272 11.58 -10.81 0.33
C ASP A 272 11.86 -9.81 -0.82
#